data_AF-A0A852KI17-F1
#
_entry.id   AF-A0A852KI17-F1
#
_cell.length_a   1.000
_cell.length_b   1.000
_cell.length_c   1.000
_cell.angle_alpha   90.00
_cell.angle_beta   90.00
_cell.angle_gamma   90.00
#
_symmetry.space_group_name_H-M   'P 1'
#
loop_
_entity.id
_entity.type
_entity.pdbx_description
1 polymer ?
#
loop_
_entity_poly.entity_id
_entity_poly.type
_entity_poly.pdbx_seq_one_letter_code
_entity_poly.pdbx_strand_id
1 'polypeptide(L)'
;LSDKYNDFIEANRIEDASERMRTLQKLIRDLPGHYYETLKFLMDHLKTITDHSEKNKMEPRNLALVFGPMLVRTFEDNMSNM
;
A
#
# COMPACT_ATOMS: atom_id res chain seq x y z
N LEU A 1 8.84 -10.49 -6.59
CA LEU A 1 7.85 -9.90 -5.64
C LEU A 1 8.42 -9.72 -4.23
N SER A 2 9.37 -10.57 -3.78
CA SER A 2 10.07 -10.40 -2.49
C SER A 2 10.87 -9.10 -2.41
N ASP A 3 11.53 -8.73 -3.52
CA ASP A 3 12.57 -7.70 -3.48
C ASP A 3 12.08 -6.29 -3.13
N LYS A 4 10.84 -5.94 -3.50
CA LYS A 4 10.29 -4.59 -3.24
C LYS A 4 9.63 -4.45 -1.87
N TYR A 5 9.22 -5.54 -1.23
CA TYR A 5 8.55 -5.48 0.08
C TYR A 5 9.46 -4.84 1.12
N ASN A 6 10.71 -5.30 1.21
CA ASN A 6 11.69 -4.76 2.15
C ASN A 6 11.98 -3.28 1.87
N ASP A 7 12.07 -2.88 0.59
CA ASP A 7 12.25 -1.47 0.21
C ASP A 7 11.12 -0.58 0.76
N PHE A 8 9.86 -1.04 0.69
CA PHE A 8 8.71 -0.33 1.24
C PHE A 8 8.76 -0.23 2.78
N ILE A 9 9.18 -1.29 3.46
CA ILE A 9 9.33 -1.30 4.93
C ILE A 9 10.43 -0.33 5.37
N GLU A 10 11.60 -0.36 4.72
CA GLU A 10 12.70 0.55 5.03
C GLU A 10 12.33 2.00 4.72
N ALA A 11 11.66 2.26 3.60
CA ALA A 11 11.16 3.60 3.29
C ALA A 11 10.20 4.11 4.37
N ASN A 12 9.33 3.25 4.93
CA ASN A 12 8.41 3.63 5.98
C ASN A 12 9.08 3.94 7.33
N ARG A 13 10.30 3.43 7.57
CA ARG A 13 11.10 3.71 8.77
C ARG A 13 11.85 5.04 8.74
N ILE A 14 11.90 5.72 7.59
CA ILE A 14 12.49 7.06 7.46
C ILE A 14 11.75 8.03 8.41
N GLU A 15 12.47 8.72 9.28
CA GLU A 15 11.89 9.63 10.27
C GLU A 15 11.29 10.89 9.62
N ASP A 16 12.04 11.53 8.72
CA ASP A 16 11.59 12.73 8.00
C ASP A 16 10.37 12.39 7.13
N ALA A 17 9.24 13.02 7.43
CA ALA A 17 7.97 12.71 6.76
C ALA A 17 8.00 13.05 5.26
N SER A 18 8.72 14.10 4.88
CA SER A 18 8.81 14.54 3.49
C SER A 18 9.66 13.59 2.67
N GLU A 19 10.78 13.14 3.21
CA GLU A 19 11.67 12.15 2.62
C GLU A 19 11.01 10.78 2.54
N ARG A 20 10.37 10.32 3.62
CA ARG A 20 9.56 9.10 3.62
C ARG A 20 8.54 9.11 2.49
N MET A 21 7.79 10.20 2.35
CA MET A 21 6.79 10.34 1.28
C MET A 21 7.45 10.31 -0.12
N ARG A 22 8.53 11.05 -0.34
CA ARG A 22 9.25 11.05 -1.63
C ARG A 22 9.75 9.65 -2.00
N THR A 23 10.32 8.92 -1.04
CA THR A 23 10.84 7.58 -1.23
C THR A 23 9.74 6.58 -1.54
N LEU A 24 8.64 6.58 -0.77
CA LEU A 24 7.48 5.72 -1.04
C LEU A 24 6.88 5.97 -2.43
N GLN A 25 6.73 7.24 -2.83
CA GLN A 25 6.23 7.57 -4.16
C GLN A 25 7.17 7.10 -5.28
N LYS A 26 8.48 7.17 -5.07
CA LYS A 26 9.47 6.63 -6.01
C LYS A 26 9.30 5.12 -6.16
N LEU A 27 9.21 4.39 -5.06
CA LEU A 27 9.02 2.94 -5.07
C LEU A 27 7.73 2.51 -5.79
N ILE A 28 6.63 3.25 -5.61
CA ILE A 28 5.39 3.02 -6.34
C ILE A 28 5.58 3.22 -7.85
N ARG A 29 6.27 4.31 -8.25
CA ARG A 29 6.55 4.60 -9.66
C ARG A 29 7.51 3.61 -10.31
N ASP A 30 8.38 2.99 -9.52
CA ASP A 30 9.33 1.97 -9.96
C ASP A 30 8.70 0.57 -10.09
N LEU A 31 7.41 0.40 -9.75
CA LEU A 31 6.70 -0.86 -9.97
C LEU A 31 6.55 -1.14 -11.48
N PRO A 32 6.59 -2.42 -11.90
CA PRO A 32 6.21 -2.78 -13.26
C PRO A 32 4.84 -2.21 -13.63
N GLY A 33 4.69 -1.72 -14.88
CA GLY A 33 3.54 -0.91 -15.27
C GLY A 33 2.16 -1.50 -14.94
N HIS A 34 1.99 -2.82 -15.09
CA HIS A 34 0.72 -3.48 -14.75
C HIS A 34 0.41 -3.45 -13.23
N TYR A 35 1.42 -3.59 -12.37
CA TYR A 35 1.23 -3.46 -10.93
C TYR A 35 0.94 -2.01 -10.54
N TYR A 36 1.62 -1.04 -11.16
CA TYR A 36 1.37 0.38 -10.92
C TYR A 36 -0.06 0.77 -11.30
N GLU A 37 -0.53 0.44 -12.50
CA GLU A 37 -1.88 0.80 -12.95
C GLU A 37 -2.97 0.14 -12.08
N THR A 38 -2.77 -1.12 -11.68
CA THR A 38 -3.70 -1.82 -10.78
C THR A 38 -3.76 -1.13 -9.41
N LEU A 39 -2.60 -0.82 -8.83
CA LEU A 39 -2.51 -0.15 -7.54
C LEU A 39 -3.12 1.25 -7.61
N LYS A 40 -2.85 2.01 -8.67
CA LYS A 40 -3.41 3.34 -8.89
C LYS A 40 -4.93 3.30 -8.94
N PHE A 41 -5.51 2.43 -9.79
CA PHE A 41 -6.95 2.26 -9.88
C PHE A 41 -7.58 1.92 -8.54
N LEU A 42 -6.97 1.00 -7.79
CA LEU A 42 -7.44 0.65 -6.45
C LEU A 42 -7.37 1.82 -5.48
N MET A 43 -6.25 2.57 -5.45
CA MET A 43 -6.09 3.72 -4.55
C MET A 43 -7.09 4.84 -4.86
N ASP A 44 -7.39 5.09 -6.13
CA ASP A 44 -8.43 6.04 -6.55
C ASP A 44 -9.83 5.60 -6.06
N HIS A 45 -10.13 4.30 -6.11
CA HIS A 45 -11.37 3.75 -5.58
C HIS A 45 -11.44 3.85 -4.05
N LEU A 46 -10.37 3.49 -3.33
CA LEU A 46 -10.30 3.60 -1.87
C LEU A 46 -10.44 5.05 -1.42
N LYS A 47 -9.84 6.01 -2.14
CA LYS A 47 -10.03 7.44 -1.90
C LYS A 47 -11.51 7.83 -2.00
N THR A 48 -12.19 7.37 -3.04
CA THR A 48 -13.63 7.63 -3.21
C THR A 48 -14.45 7.08 -2.03
N ILE A 49 -14.09 5.91 -1.50
CA ILE A 49 -14.73 5.36 -0.31
C ILE A 49 -14.47 6.25 0.92
N THR A 50 -13.23 6.70 1.13
CA THR A 50 -12.89 7.55 2.28
C THR A 50 -13.51 8.94 2.20
N ASP A 51 -13.72 9.48 1.00
CA ASP A 51 -14.39 10.77 0.82
C ASP A 51 -15.87 10.71 1.27
N HIS A 52 -16.45 9.51 1.41
CA HIS A 52 -17.80 9.27 1.93
C HIS A 52 -17.80 8.69 3.36
N SER A 53 -16.70 8.83 4.11
CA SER A 53 -16.53 8.20 5.43
C SER A 53 -17.57 8.65 6.47
N GLU A 54 -18.10 9.86 6.36
CA GLU A 54 -19.18 10.35 7.23
C GLU A 54 -20.42 9.44 7.19
N LYS A 55 -20.72 8.85 6.03
CA LYS A 55 -21.86 7.97 5.80
C LYS A 55 -21.50 6.49 5.94
N ASN A 56 -20.44 6.04 5.28
CA ASN A 56 -20.08 4.61 5.23
C ASN A 56 -19.19 4.16 6.41
N LYS A 57 -18.70 5.10 7.23
CA LYS A 57 -17.84 4.88 8.41
C LYS A 57 -16.49 4.22 8.08
N MET A 58 -16.06 4.23 6.83
CA MET A 58 -14.79 3.69 6.35
C MET A 58 -13.73 4.80 6.25
N GLU A 59 -13.11 5.11 7.38
CA GLU A 59 -11.91 5.96 7.43
C GLU A 59 -10.71 5.27 6.76
N PRO A 60 -9.68 6.02 6.30
CA PRO A 60 -8.48 5.46 5.69
C PRO A 60 -7.84 4.33 6.51
N ARG A 61 -7.87 4.44 7.85
CA ARG A 61 -7.38 3.42 8.78
C ARG A 61 -8.14 2.08 8.64
N ASN A 62 -9.47 2.12 8.51
CA ASN A 62 -10.29 0.92 8.40
C ASN A 62 -10.02 0.19 7.10
N LEU A 63 -9.84 0.94 6.00
CA LEU A 63 -9.45 0.37 4.71
C LEU A 63 -8.03 -0.20 4.75
N ALA A 64 -7.08 0.47 5.41
CA ALA A 64 -5.72 -0.05 5.56
C ALA A 64 -5.67 -1.39 6.30
N LEU A 65 -6.53 -1.62 7.30
CA LEU A 65 -6.62 -2.91 8.01
C LEU A 65 -7.13 -4.05 7.12
N VAL A 66 -8.05 -3.76 6.20
CA VAL A 66 -8.63 -4.77 5.29
C VAL A 66 -7.71 -5.03 4.09
N PHE A 67 -7.20 -3.97 3.47
CA PHE A 67 -6.43 -4.07 2.24
C PHE A 67 -4.93 -4.25 2.47
N GLY A 68 -4.39 -3.83 3.62
CA GLY A 68 -2.97 -3.97 3.96
C GLY A 68 -2.46 -5.40 3.80
N PRO A 69 -3.06 -6.40 4.47
CA PRO A 69 -2.67 -7.81 4.33
C PRO A 69 -2.87 -8.38 2.92
N MET A 70 -3.83 -7.83 2.16
CA MET A 70 -4.13 -8.30 0.80
C MET A 70 -3.13 -7.81 -0.23
N LEU A 71 -2.65 -6.57 -0.08
CA LEU A 71 -1.73 -5.91 -1.00
C LEU A 71 -0.26 -6.12 -0.65
N VAL A 72 0.04 -6.30 0.64
CA VAL A 72 1.39 -6.34 1.19
C VAL A 72 1.57 -7.71 1.84
N ARG A 73 2.01 -8.70 1.04
CA ARG A 73 2.26 -10.07 1.50
C ARG A 73 3.75 -10.30 1.69
N THR A 74 4.11 -10.88 2.82
CA THR A 74 5.45 -11.45 3.00
C THR A 74 5.53 -12.81 2.30
N PHE A 75 6.73 -13.25 1.93
CA PHE A 75 6.91 -14.62 1.40
C PHE A 75 6.59 -15.70 2.46
N GLU A 76 6.69 -15.38 3.75
CA GLU A 76 6.40 -16.30 4.85
C GLU A 76 4.90 -16.65 4.94
N ASP A 77 4.01 -15.73 4.55
CA ASP A 77 2.56 -15.95 4.50
C ASP A 77 2.13 -16.92 3.37
N ASN A 78 3.01 -17.18 2.39
CA ASN A 78 2.74 -18.14 1.31
C ASN A 78 3.08 -19.59 1.71
N MET A 79 3.98 -19.82 2.67
CA MET A 79 4.38 -21.17 3.13
C MET A 79 3.59 -21.66 4.35
N SER A 80 2.80 -20.79 4.98
CA SER A 80 1.91 -21.14 6.10
C SER A 80 0.50 -21.58 5.66
N ASN A 81 0.20 -21.46 4.36
CA ASN A 81 -1.06 -21.90 3.74
C ASN A 81 -0.86 -23.01 2.67
N MET A 82 0.27 -23.72 2.69
CA MET A 82 0.51 -24.94 1.90
C MET A 82 0.62 -26.17 2.80
#